data_AF-A0A1H6AK41-F1
#
_entry.id   AF-A0A1H6AK41-F1
#
_cell.length_a   1.000
_cell.length_b   1.000
_cell.length_c   1.000
_cell.angle_alpha   90.00
_cell.angle_beta   90.00
_cell.angle_gamma   90.00
#
_symmetry.space_group_name_H-M   'P 1'
#
loop_
_entity.id
_entity.type
_entity.pdbx_description
1 polymer ?
#
loop_
_entity_poly.entity_id
_entity_poly.type
_entity_poly.pdbx_seq_one_letter_code
_entity_poly.pdbx_strand_id
1 'polypeptide(L)' 'MDIQKKQKLLDLIDKAGKGSIEAAGEIAEAYFTGSLEGKANPVKAKKWASYAAKHGNEKAAEILNKLS' A
#
# COMPACT_ATOMS: atom_id res chain seq x y z
N MET A 1 -12.93 5.08 -16.09
CA MET A 1 -11.60 5.03 -15.45
C MET A 1 -11.67 5.90 -14.21
N ASP A 2 -11.88 5.29 -13.04
CA ASP A 2 -12.34 5.99 -11.83
C ASP A 2 -11.28 6.95 -11.28
N ILE A 3 -11.42 8.24 -11.59
CA ILE A 3 -10.50 9.30 -11.15
C ILE A 3 -10.30 9.29 -9.63
N GLN A 4 -11.33 8.88 -8.88
CA GLN A 4 -11.30 8.84 -7.41
C GLN A 4 -10.28 7.84 -6.85
N LYS A 5 -10.09 6.68 -7.49
CA LYS A 5 -9.13 5.66 -7.04
C LYS A 5 -7.69 6.13 -7.20
N LYS A 6 -7.41 6.77 -8.33
CA LYS A 6 -6.09 7.36 -8.60
C LYS A 6 -5.78 8.50 -7.63
N GLN A 7 -6.76 9.37 -7.36
CA GLN A 7 -6.61 10.45 -6.41
C GLN A 7 -6.35 9.94 -4.99
N LYS A 8 -7.07 8.90 -4.56
CA LYS A 8 -6.86 8.26 -3.26
C LYS A 8 -5.45 7.65 -3.15
N LEU A 9 -4.97 6.98 -4.20
CA LEU A 9 -3.61 6.45 -4.23
C LEU A 9 -2.55 7.54 -4.08
N LEU A 10 -2.71 8.65 -4.81
CA LEU A 10 -1.83 9.82 -4.73
C LEU A 10 -1.81 10.43 -3.32
N ASP A 11 -2.98 10.60 -2.70
CA ASP A 11 -3.10 11.11 -1.33
C ASP A 11 -2.41 10.19 -0.30
N LEU A 12 -2.60 8.87 -0.45
CA LEU A 12 -1.92 7.89 0.39
C LEU A 12 -0.40 7.95 0.21
N ILE A 13 0.10 8.06 -1.03
CA ILE A 13 1.54 8.17 -1.32
C ILE A 13 2.12 9.43 -0.67
N ASP A 14 1.42 10.56 -0.77
CA ASP A 14 1.83 11.81 -0.12
C ASP A 14 1.90 11.66 1.42
N LYS A 15 0.87 11.06 2.02
CA LYS A 15 0.85 10.77 3.47
C LYS A 15 1.96 9.80 3.89
N ALA A 16 2.18 8.74 3.12
CA ALA A 16 3.24 7.77 3.38
C ALA A 16 4.63 8.41 3.27
N GLY A 17 4.82 9.29 2.28
CA GLY A 17 6.04 10.10 2.11
C GLY A 17 6.27 11.07 3.27
N LYS A 18 5.21 11.55 3.91
CA LYS A 18 5.26 12.38 5.14
C LYS A 18 5.47 11.57 6.43
N GLY A 19 5.60 10.25 6.34
CA GLY A 19 5.84 9.36 7.48
C GLY A 19 4.60 8.65 8.02
N SER A 20 3.45 8.71 7.33
CA SER A 20 2.27 7.94 7.72
C SER A 20 2.45 6.46 7.40
N ILE A 21 2.64 5.68 8.45
CA ILE A 21 2.82 4.23 8.36
C ILE A 21 1.51 3.54 7.97
N GLU A 22 0.38 4.06 8.44
CA GLU A 22 -0.96 3.60 8.07
C GLU A 22 -1.20 3.75 6.57
N ALA A 23 -0.85 4.91 6.00
CA ALA A 23 -0.98 5.14 4.57
C ALA A 23 -0.10 4.18 3.76
N ALA A 24 1.12 3.89 4.22
CA ALA A 24 1.97 2.88 3.57
C ALA A 24 1.35 1.47 3.60
N GLY A 25 0.64 1.11 4.68
CA GLY A 25 -0.14 -0.12 4.77
C GLY A 25 -1.32 -0.16 3.80
N GLU A 26 -2.09 0.93 3.68
CA GLU A 26 -3.17 1.04 2.69
C GLU A 26 -2.65 0.98 1.25
N ILE A 27 -1.50 1.61 0.94
CA ILE A 27 -0.86 1.52 -0.37
C ILE A 27 -0.47 0.08 -0.68
N ALA A 28 0.08 -0.63 0.31
CA ALA A 28 0.43 -2.03 0.15
C ALA A 28 -0.80 -2.90 -0.16
N GLU A 29 -1.90 -2.70 0.56
CA GLU A 29 -3.17 -3.41 0.34
C GLU A 29 -3.77 -3.09 -1.03
N ALA A 30 -3.73 -1.82 -1.42
CA ALA A 30 -4.19 -1.35 -2.71
C ALA A 30 -3.39 -1.93 -3.88
N TYR A 31 -2.07 -2.01 -3.73
CA TYR A 31 -1.21 -2.68 -4.71
C TYR A 31 -1.40 -4.20 -4.68
N PHE A 32 -1.64 -4.80 -3.52
CA PHE A 32 -1.85 -6.24 -3.40
C PHE A 32 -3.15 -6.68 -4.09
N THR A 33 -4.24 -5.95 -3.83
CA THR A 33 -5.58 -6.23 -4.39
C THR A 33 -5.76 -5.67 -5.81
N GLY A 34 -4.95 -4.69 -6.22
CA GLY A 34 -5.15 -3.96 -7.46
C GLY A 34 -6.33 -2.98 -7.44
N SER A 35 -6.90 -2.71 -6.26
CA SER A 35 -8.12 -1.92 -6.11
C SER A 35 -7.97 -0.46 -6.53
N LEU A 36 -6.75 0.11 -6.45
CA LEU A 36 -6.49 1.52 -6.79
C LEU A 36 -5.83 1.73 -8.16
N GLU A 37 -4.83 0.92 -8.54
CA GLU A 37 -4.14 1.03 -9.85
C GLU A 37 -4.88 0.27 -10.97
N GLY A 38 -5.96 -0.46 -10.62
CA GLY A 38 -6.72 -1.31 -11.55
C GLY A 38 -6.01 -2.62 -11.90
N LYS A 39 -4.79 -2.83 -11.40
CA LYS A 39 -4.02 -4.06 -11.50
C LYS A 39 -3.26 -4.30 -10.20
N ALA A 40 -3.26 -5.54 -9.75
CA ALA A 40 -2.44 -5.96 -8.63
C ALA A 40 -0.95 -5.88 -9.02
N ASN A 41 -0.15 -5.30 -8.15
CA ASN A 41 1.30 -5.19 -8.30
C ASN A 41 1.99 -5.73 -7.03
N PRO A 42 2.28 -7.04 -6.97
CA PRO A 42 2.89 -7.66 -5.80
C PRO A 42 4.28 -7.09 -5.47
N VAL A 43 5.02 -6.61 -6.47
CA VAL A 43 6.35 -6.01 -6.26
C VAL A 43 6.25 -4.71 -5.47
N LYS A 44 5.36 -3.79 -5.90
CA LYS A 44 5.11 -2.54 -5.17
C LYS A 44 4.45 -2.82 -3.81
N ALA A 45 3.49 -3.76 -3.77
CA ALA A 45 2.82 -4.16 -2.54
C ALA A 45 3.85 -4.62 -1.49
N LYS A 46 4.76 -5.53 -1.85
CA LYS A 46 5.82 -6.03 -0.96
C LYS A 46 6.73 -4.91 -0.46
N LYS A 47 7.08 -3.95 -1.32
CA LYS A 47 7.96 -2.82 -0.94
C LYS A 47 7.30 -1.93 0.11
N TRP A 48 6.05 -1.51 -0.13
CA TRP A 48 5.30 -0.68 0.81
C TRP A 48 4.90 -1.45 2.07
N ALA A 49 4.56 -2.73 1.93
CA ALA A 49 4.24 -3.61 3.03
C ALA A 49 5.47 -3.80 3.94
N SER A 50 6.66 -4.01 3.38
CA SER A 50 7.89 -4.11 4.16
C SER A 50 8.23 -2.83 4.91
N TYR A 51 8.04 -1.68 4.27
CA TYR A 51 8.20 -0.40 4.93
C TYR A 51 7.23 -0.25 6.10
N ALA A 52 5.92 -0.44 5.87
CA ALA A 52 4.93 -0.27 6.92
C ALA A 52 5.07 -1.31 8.05
N ALA A 53 5.34 -2.58 7.73
CA ALA A 53 5.53 -3.64 8.72
C ALA A 53 6.73 -3.38 9.63
N LYS A 54 7.85 -2.89 9.07
CA LYS A 54 9.04 -2.51 9.85
C LYS A 54 8.75 -1.40 10.87
N HIS A 55 7.75 -0.58 10.61
CA HIS A 55 7.33 0.52 11.47
C HIS A 55 6.12 0.16 12.36
N GLY A 56 5.74 -1.12 12.44
CA GLY A 56 4.70 -1.61 13.35
C GLY A 56 3.30 -1.73 12.74
N ASN A 57 3.16 -1.68 11.42
CA ASN A 57 1.86 -1.90 10.77
C ASN A 57 1.56 -3.40 10.60
N GLU A 58 0.60 -3.89 11.37
CA GLU A 58 0.21 -5.31 11.38
C GLU A 58 -0.39 -5.74 10.03
N LYS A 59 -1.28 -4.93 9.45
CA LYS A 59 -1.88 -5.19 8.12
C LYS A 59 -0.81 -5.40 7.05
N ALA A 60 0.21 -4.56 7.05
CA ALA A 60 1.31 -4.65 6.12
C ALA A 60 2.16 -5.92 6.34
N ALA A 61 2.36 -6.33 7.60
CA ALA A 61 3.03 -7.59 7.93
C ALA A 61 2.24 -8.80 7.43
N GLU A 62 0.91 -8.78 7.55
CA GLU A 62 0.04 -9.83 6.98
C GLU A 62 0.15 -9.90 5.45
N ILE A 63 0.12 -8.74 4.78
CA ILE A 63 0.27 -8.67 3.32
C ILE A 63 1.64 -9.18 2.89
N LEU A 64 2.71 -8.84 3.61
CA LEU A 64 4.04 -9.38 3.37
C LEU A 64 4.07 -10.91 3.49
N ASN A 65 3.41 -11.45 4.52
CA ASN A 65 3.35 -12.89 4.75
C ASN A 65 2.61 -13.59 3.60
N LYS A 66 1.50 -13.01 3.12
CA LYS A 66 0.77 -13.50 1.93
C LYS A 66 1.53 -13.35 0.61
N LEU A 67 2.49 -12.42 0.55
CA LEU A 67 3.36 -12.16 -0.61
C LEU A 67 4.74 -12.87 -0.50
N SER A 68 4.94 -13.66 0.54
CA SER A 68 6.21 -14.34 0.81
C SER A 68 6.34 -15.66 0.05
#